data_AF-A0A1V5DZ22-F1
#
_entry.id   AF-A0A1V5DZ22-F1
#
_cell.length_a   1.000
_cell.length_b   1.000
_cell.length_c   1.000
_cell.angle_alpha   90.00
_cell.angle_beta   90.00
_cell.angle_gamma   90.00
#
_symmetry.space_group_name_H-M   'P 1'
#
loop_
_entity.id
_entity.type
_entity.pdbx_description
1 polymer ?
#
loop_
_entity_poly.entity_id
_entity_poly.type
_entity_poly.pdbx_seq_one_letter_code
_entity_poly.pdbx_strand_id
1 'polypeptide(L)'
;MVNLNLYAWVVGGKQRIAILKAFCRELTPSQLHKLSKQYNDKISMNNASDVVRSFARKGIAVCLTPANKTGRIYKLTSDGEEIRNAILKD
;
A
#
# COMPACT_ATOMS: atom_id res chain seq x y z
N MET A 1 0.94 17.30 -6.93
CA MET A 1 2.18 17.12 -7.74
C MET A 1 2.87 15.95 -7.11
N VAL A 2 3.11 14.88 -7.88
CA VAL A 2 3.57 13.60 -7.30
C VAL A 2 4.87 13.79 -6.54
N ASN A 3 4.88 13.37 -5.27
CA ASN A 3 6.10 13.33 -4.47
C ASN A 3 7.09 12.31 -5.06
N LEU A 4 8.08 12.80 -5.81
CA LEU A 4 9.02 11.98 -6.58
C LEU A 4 9.85 11.04 -5.71
N ASN A 5 10.19 11.44 -4.48
CA ASN A 5 10.95 10.60 -3.55
C ASN A 5 10.13 9.40 -3.08
N LEU A 6 8.86 9.62 -2.71
CA LEU A 6 7.95 8.54 -2.33
C LEU A 6 7.61 7.66 -3.55
N TYR A 7 7.40 8.27 -4.72
CA TYR A 7 7.17 7.56 -5.97
C TYR A 7 8.32 6.62 -6.32
N ALA A 8 9.54 7.14 -6.41
CA ALA A 8 10.76 6.37 -6.70
C ALA A 8 10.93 5.22 -5.71
N TRP A 9 10.67 5.49 -4.43
CA TRP A 9 10.69 4.45 -3.41
C TRP A 9 9.63 3.38 -3.68
N VAL A 10 8.38 3.72 -4.00
CA VAL A 10 7.34 2.70 -4.32
C VAL A 10 7.74 1.86 -5.53
N VAL A 11 8.09 2.50 -6.65
CA VAL A 11 8.33 1.79 -7.93
C VAL A 11 9.57 0.90 -7.89
N GLY A 12 10.52 1.19 -7.00
CA GLY A 12 11.69 0.32 -6.80
C GLY A 12 11.38 -1.04 -6.17
N GLY A 13 10.12 -1.42 -5.93
CA GLY A 13 9.80 -2.74 -5.38
C GLY A 13 8.45 -3.29 -5.84
N LYS A 14 8.46 -4.46 -6.48
CA LYS A 14 7.27 -5.11 -7.06
C LYS A 14 6.18 -5.38 -6.03
N GLN A 15 6.53 -5.74 -4.79
CA GLN A 15 5.56 -5.92 -3.70
C GLN A 15 4.90 -4.60 -3.29
N ARG A 16 5.65 -3.49 -3.31
CA ARG A 16 5.13 -2.15 -3.01
C ARG A 16 4.14 -1.70 -4.07
N ILE A 17 4.49 -1.83 -5.34
CA ILE A 17 3.58 -1.54 -6.46
C ILE A 17 2.30 -2.36 -6.34
N ALA A 18 2.41 -3.67 -6.14
CA ALA A 18 1.24 -4.56 -6.05
C ALA A 18 0.30 -4.19 -4.91
N ILE A 19 0.85 -3.88 -3.72
CA ILE A 19 0.05 -3.45 -2.57
C ILE A 19 -0.57 -2.08 -2.80
N LEU A 20 0.15 -1.13 -3.39
CA LEU A 20 -0.40 0.19 -3.69
C LEU A 20 -1.57 0.11 -4.67
N LYS A 21 -1.41 -0.62 -5.79
CA LYS A 21 -2.48 -0.82 -6.78
C LYS A 21 -3.73 -1.48 -6.15
N ALA A 22 -3.53 -2.34 -5.15
CA ALA A 22 -4.61 -3.06 -4.46
C ALA A 22 -5.47 -2.20 -3.51
N PHE A 23 -5.03 -1.00 -3.13
CA PHE A 23 -5.91 -0.09 -2.39
C PHE A 23 -7.08 0.35 -3.28
N CYS A 24 -8.31 0.13 -2.81
CA CYS A 24 -9.53 0.65 -3.44
C CYS A 24 -10.48 1.33 -2.44
N ARG A 25 -10.19 1.17 -1.15
CA ARG A 25 -10.89 1.72 0.01
C ARG A 25 -10.02 1.49 1.25
N GLU A 26 -10.55 1.77 2.43
CA GLU A 26 -9.99 1.39 3.71
C GLU A 26 -9.95 -0.15 3.83
N LEU A 27 -8.75 -0.72 4.01
CA LEU A 27 -8.54 -2.18 3.96
C LEU A 27 -7.58 -2.64 5.04
N THR A 28 -7.75 -3.89 5.46
CA THR A 28 -6.79 -4.61 6.31
C THR A 28 -5.62 -5.14 5.49
N PRO A 29 -4.45 -5.43 6.11
CA PRO A 29 -3.35 -6.10 5.43
C PRO A 29 -3.76 -7.42 4.75
N SER A 30 -4.68 -8.19 5.35
CA SER A 30 -5.13 -9.47 4.80
C SER A 30 -6.00 -9.29 3.55
N GLN A 31 -6.85 -8.25 3.54
CA GLN A 31 -7.60 -7.89 2.34
C GLN A 31 -6.68 -7.36 1.24
N LEU A 32 -5.70 -6.50 1.59
CA LEU A 32 -4.69 -6.01 0.67
C LEU A 32 -3.86 -7.15 0.08
N HIS A 33 -3.46 -8.13 0.90
CA HIS A 33 -2.78 -9.34 0.43
C HIS A 33 -3.62 -10.05 -0.64
N LYS A 34 -4.89 -10.36 -0.34
CA LYS A 34 -5.79 -11.04 -1.28
C LYS A 34 -5.95 -10.27 -2.59
N LEU A 35 -6.16 -8.96 -2.52
CA LEU A 35 -6.34 -8.11 -3.70
C LEU A 35 -5.04 -7.90 -4.48
N SER A 36 -3.89 -7.82 -3.80
CA SER A 36 -2.59 -7.62 -4.45
C SER A 36 -2.13 -8.82 -5.27
N LYS A 37 -2.69 -10.01 -5.05
CA LYS A 37 -2.39 -11.21 -5.86
C LYS A 37 -2.72 -11.04 -7.34
N GLN A 38 -3.64 -10.14 -7.70
CA GLN A 38 -3.91 -9.82 -9.11
C GLN A 38 -2.73 -9.10 -9.81
N TYR A 39 -1.86 -8.45 -9.03
CA TYR A 39 -0.69 -7.71 -9.53
C TYR A 39 0.63 -8.43 -9.24
N ASN A 40 0.63 -9.32 -8.24
CA ASN A 40 1.78 -10.14 -7.86
C ASN A 40 1.28 -11.41 -7.15
N ASP A 41 1.12 -12.49 -7.89
CA ASP A 41 0.61 -13.79 -7.44
C ASP A 41 1.46 -14.43 -6.32
N LYS A 42 2.76 -14.13 -6.31
CA LYS A 42 3.75 -14.65 -5.35
C LYS A 42 3.86 -13.84 -4.05
N ILE A 43 3.08 -12.77 -3.88
CA ILE A 43 3.15 -11.97 -2.66
C ILE A 43 2.67 -12.75 -1.44
N SER A 44 3.51 -12.79 -0.40
CA SER A 44 3.15 -13.43 0.87
C SER A 44 2.37 -12.49 1.79
N MET A 45 1.68 -13.05 2.78
CA MET A 45 0.99 -12.29 3.83
C MET A 45 1.97 -11.43 4.66
N ASN A 46 3.21 -11.92 4.86
CA ASN A 46 4.25 -11.16 5.56
C ASN A 46 4.69 -9.96 4.73
N ASN A 47 4.94 -10.15 3.43
CA ASN A 47 5.27 -9.03 2.53
C ASN A 47 4.17 -7.97 2.54
N ALA A 48 2.91 -8.37 2.41
CA ALA A 48 1.78 -7.43 2.45
C ALA A 48 1.76 -6.64 3.78
N SER A 49 1.88 -7.33 4.91
CA SER A 49 1.88 -6.68 6.23
C SER A 49 3.04 -5.69 6.40
N ASP A 50 4.25 -6.06 5.96
CA ASP A 50 5.44 -5.23 6.11
C ASP A 50 5.43 -4.02 5.17
N VAL A 51 4.95 -4.21 3.94
CA VAL A 51 4.77 -3.11 2.99
C VAL A 51 3.74 -2.12 3.51
N VAL A 52 2.58 -2.56 3.98
CA VAL A 52 1.52 -1.67 4.49
C VAL A 52 2.01 -0.89 5.72
N ARG A 53 2.73 -1.52 6.64
CA ARG A 53 3.38 -0.82 7.77
C ARG A 53 4.43 0.18 7.29
N SER A 54 5.20 -0.17 6.26
CA SER A 54 6.20 0.73 5.67
C SER A 54 5.54 1.93 5.00
N PHE A 55 4.40 1.75 4.34
CA PHE A 55 3.60 2.83 3.78
C PHE A 55 3.13 3.78 4.87
N ALA A 56 2.64 3.24 5.99
CA ALA A 56 2.25 4.04 7.15
C ALA A 56 3.43 4.84 7.71
N ARG A 57 4.59 4.21 7.91
CA ARG A 57 5.81 4.90 8.38
C ARG A 57 6.31 5.98 7.42
N LYS A 58 6.07 5.84 6.12
CA LYS A 58 6.49 6.80 5.09
C LYS A 58 5.45 7.86 4.74
N GLY A 59 4.27 7.83 5.37
CA GLY A 59 3.18 8.76 5.05
C GLY A 59 2.47 8.49 3.73
N ILE A 60 2.66 7.31 3.12
CA ILE A 60 1.92 6.88 1.91
C ILE A 60 0.53 6.35 2.29
N ALA A 61 0.40 5.78 3.49
CA ALA A 61 -0.85 5.33 4.05
C ALA A 61 -0.97 5.80 5.51
N VAL A 62 -2.16 5.67 6.08
CA VAL A 62 -2.44 5.91 7.50
C VAL A 62 -3.18 4.73 8.09
N CYS A 63 -2.84 4.35 9.33
CA CYS A 63 -3.56 3.33 10.09
C CYS A 63 -4.72 4.00 10.84
N LEU A 64 -5.95 3.62 10.51
CA LEU A 64 -7.16 4.20 11.11
C LEU A 64 -7.49 3.59 12.48
N THR A 65 -7.00 2.38 12.76
CA THR A 65 -7.25 1.66 14.01
C THR A 65 -5.94 1.29 14.73
N PRO A 66 -5.10 2.26 15.12
CA PRO A 66 -3.76 2.00 15.66
C PRO A 66 -3.76 1.22 16.98
N ALA A 67 -4.81 1.38 17.80
CA ALA A 67 -4.98 0.66 19.06
C ALA A 67 -5.18 -0.85 18.87
N ASN A 68 -5.66 -1.28 17.69
CA ASN A 68 -5.91 -2.68 17.43
C ASN A 68 -4.58 -3.42 17.16
N LYS A 69 -4.40 -4.59 17.79
CA LYS A 69 -3.26 -5.47 17.52
C LYS A 69 -3.47 -6.28 16.24
N THR A 70 -4.69 -6.74 16.01
CA THR A 70 -5.14 -7.50 14.83
C THR A 70 -6.21 -6.73 14.07
N GLY A 71 -6.35 -6.97 12.78
CA GLY A 71 -7.40 -6.29 11.98
C GLY A 71 -7.21 -4.78 11.84
N ARG A 72 -5.96 -4.27 11.89
CA ARG A 72 -5.66 -2.87 11.59
C ARG A 72 -6.15 -2.50 10.19
N ILE A 73 -6.79 -1.33 10.08
CA ILE A 73 -7.34 -0.81 8.83
C ILE A 73 -6.45 0.33 8.35
N TYR A 74 -6.11 0.32 7.06
CA TYR A 74 -5.25 1.30 6.43
C TYR A 74 -5.98 1.99 5.26
N LYS A 75 -5.65 3.26 5.05
CA LYS A 75 -6.10 4.08 3.92
C LYS A 75 -4.90 4.78 3.29
N LEU A 76 -4.93 5.05 2.00
CA LEU A 76 -3.93 5.93 1.39
C LEU A 76 -4.10 7.38 1.87
N THR A 77 -2.97 8.08 1.98
CA THR A 77 -2.95 9.54 2.13
C THR A 77 -3.13 10.21 0.78
N SER A 78 -3.24 11.54 0.74
CA SER A 78 -3.28 12.31 -0.51
C SER A 78 -2.07 11.98 -1.41
N ASP A 79 -0.86 11.96 -0.84
CA ASP A 79 0.37 11.57 -1.54
C ASP A 79 0.29 10.13 -2.07
N GLY A 80 -0.23 9.20 -1.25
CA GLY A 80 -0.41 7.81 -1.65
C GLY A 80 -1.37 7.64 -2.82
N GLU A 81 -2.48 8.38 -2.84
CA GLU A 81 -3.44 8.39 -3.96
C GLU A 81 -2.84 9.02 -5.21
N GLU A 82 -2.10 10.13 -5.10
CA GLU A 82 -1.41 10.72 -6.25
C GLU A 82 -0.41 9.74 -6.89
N ILE A 83 0.40 9.06 -6.07
CA ILE A 83 1.35 8.04 -6.53
C ILE A 83 0.61 6.86 -7.17
N ARG A 84 -0.48 6.39 -6.55
CA ARG A 84 -1.28 5.29 -7.08
C ARG A 84 -1.87 5.64 -8.44
N ASN A 85 -2.40 6.86 -8.58
CA ASN A 85 -2.98 7.34 -9.83
C ASN A 85 -1.93 7.50 -10.92
N ALA A 86 -0.70 7.92 -10.60
CA ALA A 86 0.40 7.92 -11.56
C ALA A 86 0.72 6.50 -12.04
N ILE A 87 0.87 5.55 -11.12
CA ILE A 87 1.21 4.14 -11.39
C ILE A 87 0.10 3.36 -12.13
N LEU A 88 -1.15 3.83 -12.09
CA LEU A 88 -2.28 3.23 -12.82
C LEU A 88 -2.46 3.80 -14.23
N LYS A 89 -1.89 4.97 -14.51
CA LYS A 89 -1.93 5.62 -15.84
C LYS A 89 -0.77 5.17 -16.72
N ASP A 90 0.33 4.72 -16.11
CA ASP A 90 1.44 4.00 -16.75
C ASP A 90 1.05 2.56 -17.11
#